data_AF-A0A6L6WVS1-F1
#
_entry.id   AF-A0A6L6WVS1-F1
#
_cell.length_a   1.000
_cell.length_b   1.000
_cell.length_c   1.000
_cell.angle_alpha   90.00
_cell.angle_beta   90.00
_cell.angle_gamma   90.00
#
_symmetry.space_group_name_H-M   'P 1'
#
loop_
_entity.id
_entity.type
_entity.pdbx_description
1 polymer ?
#
loop_
_entity_poly.entity_id
_entity_poly.type
_entity_poly.pdbx_seq_one_letter_code
_entity_poly.pdbx_strand_id
1 'polypeptide(L)'
;MITCVVEYVIDPAKTESFERFGRRWMELVDRHGGTHHGYFLPAEGASDKALALFSFPSLAAYEEYRTLFGKDAEFIEADRIRDESGCVLRYERTFMRPLLPGTPPSAPAAPTAPSD
;
A
#
# COMPACT_ATOMS: atom_id res chain seq x y z
N MET A 1 2.67 9.26 11.50
CA MET A 1 2.93 8.19 10.52
C MET A 1 1.70 7.30 10.41
N ILE A 2 1.35 6.89 9.19
CA ILE A 2 0.27 5.96 8.88
C ILE A 2 0.81 4.87 7.96
N THR A 3 0.34 3.63 8.10
CA THR A 3 0.64 2.54 7.17
C THR A 3 -0.61 2.21 6.37
N CYS A 4 -0.50 2.29 5.05
CA CYS A 4 -1.50 1.71 4.16
C CYS A 4 -1.22 0.21 4.05
N VAL A 5 -2.20 -0.60 4.40
CA VAL A 5 -2.19 -2.05 4.20
C VAL A 5 -3.11 -2.35 3.03
N VAL A 6 -2.54 -2.93 1.97
CA VAL A 6 -3.30 -3.35 0.80
C VAL A 6 -3.37 -4.86 0.78
N GLU A 7 -4.57 -5.39 0.91
CA GLU A 7 -4.86 -6.82 0.74
C GLU A 7 -5.26 -7.08 -0.69
N TYR A 8 -4.62 -8.06 -1.32
CA TYR A 8 -4.89 -8.47 -2.69
C TYR A 8 -5.37 -9.91 -2.74
N VAL A 9 -6.38 -10.15 -3.59
CA VAL A 9 -6.62 -11.45 -4.20
C VAL A 9 -6.04 -11.37 -5.61
N ILE A 10 -5.07 -12.24 -5.91
CA ILE A 10 -4.34 -12.28 -7.19
C ILE A 10 -4.71 -13.53 -7.98
N ASP A 11 -4.50 -13.50 -9.29
CA ASP A 11 -4.55 -14.69 -10.13
C ASP A 11 -3.24 -15.49 -9.95
N PRO A 12 -3.28 -16.72 -9.39
CA PRO A 12 -2.06 -17.50 -9.13
C PRO A 12 -1.27 -17.85 -10.39
N ALA A 13 -1.93 -17.88 -11.56
CA ALA A 13 -1.28 -18.13 -12.85
C ALA A 13 -0.52 -16.89 -13.36
N LYS A 14 -0.69 -15.72 -12.74
CA LYS A 14 -0.14 -14.44 -13.18
C LYS A 14 0.75 -13.77 -12.13
N THR A 15 1.30 -14.56 -11.20
CA THR A 15 2.17 -14.09 -10.12
C THR A 15 3.36 -13.28 -10.64
N GLU A 16 3.98 -13.67 -11.76
CA GLU A 16 5.08 -12.89 -12.36
C GLU A 16 4.65 -11.48 -12.77
N SER A 17 3.43 -11.33 -13.31
CA SER A 17 2.87 -10.01 -13.65
C SER A 17 2.56 -9.20 -12.38
N PHE A 18 2.07 -9.86 -11.33
CA PHE A 18 1.86 -9.22 -10.03
C PHE A 18 3.18 -8.75 -9.40
N GLU A 19 4.25 -9.52 -9.51
CA GLU A 19 5.57 -9.08 -9.03
C GLU A 19 6.10 -7.86 -9.80
N ARG A 20 5.92 -7.82 -11.13
CA ARG A 20 6.28 -6.65 -11.95
C ARG A 20 5.49 -5.42 -11.52
N PHE A 21 4.18 -5.58 -11.32
CA PHE A 21 3.31 -4.55 -10.76
C PHE A 21 3.81 -4.08 -9.38
N GLY A 22 4.09 -5.01 -8.47
CA GLY A 22 4.57 -4.71 -7.12
C GLY A 22 5.89 -3.95 -7.12
N ARG A 23 6.87 -4.38 -7.93
CA ARG A 23 8.17 -3.70 -8.08
C ARG A 23 8.01 -2.24 -8.51
N ARG A 24 7.12 -1.94 -9.48
CA ARG A 24 6.83 -0.56 -9.88
C ARG A 24 6.21 0.27 -8.77
N TRP A 25 5.28 -0.30 -8.01
CA TRP A 25 4.70 0.42 -6.87
C TRP A 25 5.69 0.67 -5.73
N MET A 26 6.65 -0.24 -5.49
CA MET A 26 7.72 0.01 -4.52
C MET A 26 8.55 1.24 -4.93
N GLU A 27 8.99 1.30 -6.18
CA GLU A 27 9.73 2.44 -6.74
C GLU A 27 8.94 3.75 -6.63
N LEU A 28 7.66 3.74 -6.96
CA LEU A 28 6.79 4.93 -6.90
C LEU A 28 6.54 5.40 -5.46
N VAL A 29 6.30 4.49 -4.52
CA VAL A 29 6.10 4.86 -3.12
C VAL A 29 7.36 5.53 -2.56
N ASP A 30 8.53 4.93 -2.76
CA ASP A 30 9.78 5.44 -2.19
C ASP A 30 10.18 6.80 -2.80
N ARG A 31 9.99 6.99 -4.12
CA ARG A 31 10.28 8.27 -4.78
C ARG A 31 9.38 9.41 -4.35
N HIS A 32 8.15 9.12 -3.91
CA HIS A 32 7.17 10.13 -3.56
C HIS A 32 7.00 10.31 -2.04
N GLY A 33 8.07 10.02 -1.27
CA GLY A 33 8.14 10.32 0.16
C GLY A 33 7.44 9.30 1.06
N GLY A 34 7.03 8.17 0.50
CA GLY A 34 6.62 7.00 1.26
C GLY A 34 7.81 6.13 1.65
N THR A 35 7.55 5.11 2.47
CA THR A 35 8.49 4.03 2.76
C THR A 35 7.79 2.71 2.51
N HIS A 36 8.23 1.96 1.52
CA HIS A 36 7.66 0.65 1.23
C HIS A 36 8.23 -0.43 2.16
N HIS A 37 7.36 -1.24 2.77
CA HIS A 37 7.74 -2.32 3.71
C HIS A 37 7.80 -3.70 3.06
N GLY A 38 7.32 -3.80 1.83
CA GLY A 38 7.42 -4.99 1.00
C GLY A 38 6.07 -5.44 0.45
N TYR A 39 6.15 -6.21 -0.63
CA TYR A 39 5.06 -7.06 -1.09
C TYR A 39 5.29 -8.46 -0.52
N PHE A 40 4.29 -9.01 0.16
CA PHE A 40 4.30 -10.36 0.71
C PHE A 40 3.41 -11.22 -0.17
N LEU A 41 4.03 -12.14 -0.89
CA LEU A 41 3.37 -13.00 -1.88
C LEU A 41 3.05 -14.38 -1.28
N PRO A 42 2.15 -15.15 -1.92
CA PRO A 42 1.91 -16.54 -1.57
C PRO A 42 3.22 -17.35 -1.50
N ALA A 43 3.39 -18.10 -0.41
CA ALA A 43 4.48 -19.05 -0.24
C ALA A 43 3.96 -20.38 0.33
N GLU A 44 3.29 -20.34 1.49
CA GLU A 44 2.58 -21.46 2.09
C GLU A 44 1.18 -21.02 2.54
N GLY A 45 0.17 -21.87 2.34
CA GLY A 45 -1.23 -21.55 2.63
C GLY A 45 -2.01 -21.11 1.38
N ALA A 46 -2.64 -19.93 1.43
CA ALA A 46 -3.46 -19.42 0.33
C ALA A 46 -2.58 -19.03 -0.87
N SER A 47 -2.86 -19.61 -2.05
CA SER A 47 -2.08 -19.37 -3.28
C SER A 47 -2.41 -18.06 -3.99
N ASP A 48 -3.43 -17.36 -3.53
CA ASP A 48 -4.03 -16.18 -4.17
C ASP A 48 -4.01 -14.93 -3.29
N LYS A 49 -3.48 -15.00 -2.07
CA LYS A 49 -3.44 -13.85 -1.15
C LYS A 49 -2.07 -13.19 -1.13
N ALA A 50 -2.05 -11.89 -1.41
CA ALA A 50 -0.85 -11.07 -1.28
C ALA A 50 -1.13 -9.79 -0.47
N LEU A 51 -0.08 -9.23 0.12
CA LEU A 51 -0.14 -8.00 0.90
C LEU A 51 0.90 -7.00 0.40
N ALA A 52 0.56 -5.70 0.41
CA ALA A 52 1.54 -4.63 0.34
C ALA A 52 1.38 -3.70 1.53
N LEU A 53 2.49 -3.37 2.17
CA LEU A 53 2.52 -2.42 3.27
C LEU A 53 3.45 -1.28 2.91
N PHE A 54 2.99 -0.05 3.11
CA PHE A 54 3.83 1.13 2.98
C PHE A 54 3.37 2.24 3.91
N SER A 55 4.31 3.06 4.39
CA SER A 55 4.03 4.16 5.32
C SER A 55 4.24 5.52 4.71
N PHE A 56 3.45 6.49 5.19
CA PHE A 56 3.63 7.92 4.96
C PHE A 56 3.67 8.67 6.30
N PRO A 57 4.29 9.87 6.36
CA PRO A 57 4.35 10.68 7.58
C PRO A 57 2.96 11.00 8.18
N SER A 58 1.95 11.18 7.34
CA SER A 58 0.56 11.48 7.74
C SER A 58 -0.43 11.01 6.66
N LEU A 59 -1.74 11.04 6.97
CA LEU A 59 -2.77 10.80 5.97
C LEU A 59 -2.74 11.88 4.86
N ALA A 60 -2.50 13.14 5.22
CA ALA A 60 -2.37 14.24 4.27
C ALA A 60 -1.24 14.01 3.25
N ALA A 61 -0.06 13.56 3.71
CA ALA A 61 1.05 13.24 2.80
C ALA A 61 0.70 12.09 1.83
N TYR A 62 -0.07 11.11 2.30
CA TYR A 62 -0.59 10.05 1.44
C TYR A 62 -1.65 10.55 0.45
N GLU A 63 -2.51 11.48 0.86
CA GLU A 63 -3.52 12.09 -0.03
C GLU A 63 -2.86 12.93 -1.14
N GLU A 64 -1.80 13.67 -0.83
CA GLU A 64 -0.96 14.36 -1.83
C GLU A 64 -0.38 13.38 -2.84
N TYR A 65 0.23 12.27 -2.37
CA TYR A 65 0.70 11.19 -3.23
C TYR A 65 -0.40 10.63 -4.13
N ARG A 66 -1.61 10.43 -3.61
CA ARG A 66 -2.76 9.95 -4.39
C ARG A 66 -3.20 10.90 -5.50
N THR A 67 -2.90 12.19 -5.42
CA THR A 67 -3.31 13.15 -6.46
C THR A 67 -2.70 12.85 -7.83
N LEU A 68 -1.60 12.08 -7.86
CA LEU A 68 -0.86 11.66 -9.04
C LEU A 68 -1.54 10.51 -9.80
N PHE A 69 -2.42 9.75 -9.13
CA PHE A 69 -3.02 8.56 -9.69
C PHE A 69 -3.89 8.94 -10.90
N GLY A 70 -3.67 8.24 -12.02
CA GLY A 70 -4.36 8.52 -13.29
C GLY A 70 -3.97 9.84 -13.97
N LYS A 71 -2.97 10.57 -13.46
CA LYS A 71 -2.47 11.82 -14.06
C LYS A 71 -0.99 11.73 -14.44
N ASP A 72 -0.18 11.21 -13.53
CA ASP A 72 1.24 11.01 -13.76
C ASP A 72 1.49 9.78 -14.64
N ALA A 73 2.38 9.92 -15.63
CA ALA A 73 2.63 8.89 -16.62
C ALA A 73 3.18 7.60 -16.01
N GLU A 74 4.00 7.67 -14.98
CA GLU A 74 4.60 6.50 -14.34
C GLU A 74 3.57 5.71 -13.53
N PHE A 75 2.63 6.42 -12.89
CA PHE A 75 1.51 5.78 -12.18
C PHE A 75 0.54 5.12 -13.15
N ILE A 76 0.24 5.77 -14.28
CA ILE A 76 -0.58 5.19 -15.34
C ILE A 76 0.07 3.93 -15.90
N GLU A 77 1.39 3.94 -16.13
CA GLU A 77 2.12 2.75 -16.59
C GLU A 77 2.07 1.61 -15.56
N ALA A 78 2.24 1.91 -14.27
CA ALA A 78 2.12 0.92 -13.21
C ALA A 78 0.71 0.30 -13.16
N ASP A 79 -0.35 1.11 -13.28
CA ASP A 79 -1.73 0.62 -13.34
C ASP A 79 -1.99 -0.24 -14.59
N ARG A 80 -1.42 0.11 -15.75
CA ARG A 80 -1.54 -0.68 -16.98
C ARG A 80 -1.02 -2.11 -16.82
N ILE A 81 0.06 -2.33 -16.06
CA ILE A 81 0.57 -3.69 -15.80
C ILE A 81 -0.53 -4.57 -15.19
N ARG A 82 -1.27 -4.03 -14.21
CA ARG A 82 -2.40 -4.73 -13.59
C ARG A 82 -3.54 -4.92 -14.59
N ASP A 83 -3.92 -3.86 -15.30
CA ASP A 83 -5.12 -3.86 -16.14
C ASP A 83 -4.96 -4.77 -17.38
N GLU A 84 -3.79 -4.79 -18.00
CA GLU A 84 -3.50 -5.62 -19.17
C GLU A 84 -3.29 -7.10 -18.80
N SER A 85 -2.63 -7.37 -17.67
CA SER A 85 -2.41 -8.75 -17.24
C SER A 85 -3.66 -9.35 -16.57
N GLY A 86 -4.45 -8.54 -15.86
CA GLY A 86 -5.50 -9.03 -14.97
C GLY A 86 -4.96 -9.84 -13.79
N CYS A 87 -3.77 -9.49 -13.30
CA CYS A 87 -3.11 -10.21 -12.19
C CYS A 87 -3.77 -9.97 -10.82
N VAL A 88 -4.52 -8.88 -10.66
CA VAL A 88 -5.27 -8.56 -9.42
C VAL A 88 -6.76 -8.74 -9.67
N LEU A 89 -7.39 -9.63 -8.89
CA LEU A 89 -8.82 -9.94 -8.97
C LEU A 89 -9.65 -9.07 -8.02
N ARG A 90 -9.11 -8.79 -6.83
CA ARG A 90 -9.70 -7.90 -5.83
C ARG A 90 -8.58 -7.25 -5.03
N TYR A 91 -8.81 -6.03 -4.57
CA TYR A 91 -7.99 -5.45 -3.52
C TYR A 91 -8.82 -4.65 -2.52
N GLU A 92 -8.30 -4.52 -1.31
CA GLU A 92 -8.85 -3.70 -0.24
C GLU A 92 -7.73 -2.89 0.41
N ARG A 93 -8.00 -1.64 0.81
CA ARG A 93 -7.03 -0.77 1.45
C ARG A 93 -7.53 -0.34 2.81
N THR A 94 -6.69 -0.54 3.82
CA THR A 94 -6.93 -0.05 5.18
C THR A 94 -5.76 0.81 5.64
N PHE A 95 -6.01 1.70 6.60
CA PHE A 95 -5.01 2.61 7.16
C PHE A 95 -4.83 2.29 8.63
N MET A 96 -3.61 1.95 9.01
CA MET A 96 -3.28 1.49 10.36
C MET A 96 -2.19 2.37 10.97
N ARG A 97 -2.24 2.52 12.30
CA ARG A 97 -1.12 3.10 13.05
C ARG A 97 -0.03 2.02 13.22
N PRO A 98 1.17 2.22 12.67
CA PRO A 98 2.25 1.25 12.84
C PRO A 98 2.78 1.22 14.28
N LEU A 99 3.23 0.04 14.71
CA LEU A 99 4.11 -0.16 15.85
C LEU A 99 5.42 -0.78 15.32
N LEU A 100 6.34 0.07 14.88
CA LEU A 100 7.62 -0.33 14.30
C LEU A 100 8.76 -0.01 15.27
N PRO A 101 9.91 -0.71 15.19
CA PRO A 101 11.10 -0.34 15.94
C PRO A 101 11.43 1.16 15.78
N GLY A 102 11.72 1.83 16.89
CA GLY A 102 12.01 3.28 16.90
C GLY A 102 10.78 4.20 16.85
N THR A 103 9.56 3.66 16.77
CA THR A 103 8.35 4.49 16.90
C THR A 103 8.17 4.91 18.37
N PRO A 104 8.10 6.22 18.70
CA PRO A 104 7.84 6.64 20.07
C PRO A 104 6.45 6.16 20.53
N PRO A 105 6.26 5.88 21.84
CA PRO A 105 4.96 5.46 22.35
C PRO A 105 3.89 6.48 21.96
N SER A 106 2.72 6.00 21.53
CA SER A 106 1.64 6.92 21.18
C SER A 106 1.26 7.71 22.41
N ALA A 107 1.17 9.03 22.29
CA ALA A 107 0.58 9.86 23.34
C ALA A 107 -0.81 9.28 23.70
N PRO A 108 -1.19 9.24 24.99
CA PRO A 108 -2.52 8.83 25.38
C PRO A 108 -3.52 9.69 24.61
N ALA A 109 -4.56 9.05 24.04
CA ALA A 109 -5.64 9.78 23.39
C ALA A 109 -6.14 10.83 24.39
N ALA A 110 -6.08 12.11 24.00
CA ALA A 110 -6.61 13.18 24.83
C ALA A 110 -8.07 12.83 25.14
N PRO A 111 -8.50 12.91 26.42
CA PRO A 111 -9.89 12.68 26.73
C PRO A 111 -10.73 13.65 25.89
N THR A 112 -11.59 13.10 25.03
CA THR A 112 -12.63 13.88 24.36
C THR A 112 -13.42 14.55 25.46
N ALA A 113 -13.23 15.87 25.62
CA ALA A 113 -14.01 16.66 26.55
C ALA A 113 -15.49 16.46 26.20
N PRO A 114 -16.36 16.19 27.18
CA PRO A 114 -17.79 16.19 26.91
C PRO A 114 -18.17 17.58 26.42
N SER A 115 -18.88 17.64 25.29
CA SER A 115 -19.55 18.87 24.86
C SER A 115 -20.63 19.19 25.89
N ASP A 116 -20.52 20.36 26.53
CA ASP A 116 -21.60 20.99 27.32
C ASP A 116 -22.71 21.52 26.40
#